data_AF-A0A021VQR2-F1
#
_entry.id   AF-A0A021VQR2-F1
#
_cell.length_a   1.000
_cell.length_b   1.000
_cell.length_c   1.000
_cell.angle_alpha   90.00
_cell.angle_beta   90.00
_cell.angle_gamma   90.00
#
_symmetry.space_group_name_H-M   'P 1'
#
loop_
_entity.id
_entity.type
_entity.pdbx_description
1 polymer ?
#
loop_
_entity_poly.entity_id
_entity_poly.type
_entity_poly.pdbx_seq_one_letter_code
_entity_poly.pdbx_strand_id
1 'polypeptide(L)'
;ATLITQALLAMGPDDPVGDEDFRDALGEVANVVGGNVKSLVPESGRLTLPEVTHERPSSDGCSLLHELALSWRGRAIVISLWQLPG
;
A
#
# COMPACT_ATOMS: atom_id res chain seq x y z
N ALA A 1 1.22 -3.70 11.23
CA ALA A 1 2.25 -3.65 10.17
C ALA A 1 3.69 -3.76 10.69
N THR A 2 3.94 -3.93 12.01
CA THR A 2 5.29 -3.79 12.62
C THR A 2 6.41 -4.54 11.90
N LEU A 3 6.26 -5.84 11.64
CA LEU A 3 7.32 -6.62 11.00
C LEU A 3 7.66 -6.14 9.59
N ILE A 4 6.67 -5.72 8.80
CA ILE A 4 6.93 -5.26 7.44
C ILE A 4 7.62 -3.89 7.46
N THR A 5 7.24 -3.01 8.38
CA THR A 5 7.91 -1.73 8.61
C THR A 5 9.38 -1.92 9.01
N GLN A 6 9.65 -2.78 10.00
CA GLN A 6 11.02 -3.10 10.39
C GLN A 6 11.85 -3.65 9.21
N ALA A 7 11.26 -4.51 8.39
CA ALA A 7 11.94 -5.05 7.23
C ALA A 7 12.23 -4.00 6.14
N LEU A 8 11.28 -3.08 5.88
CA LEU A 8 11.42 -2.04 4.87
C LEU A 8 12.41 -0.94 5.28
N LEU A 9 12.42 -0.58 6.57
CA LEU A 9 13.29 0.43 7.13
C LEU A 9 14.61 -0.14 7.68
N ALA A 10 14.86 -1.43 7.48
CA ALA A 10 16.03 -2.16 7.97
C ALA A 10 16.29 -1.99 9.48
N MET A 11 15.22 -1.96 10.27
CA MET A 11 15.26 -1.85 11.73
C MET A 11 15.54 -3.19 12.40
N GLY A 12 16.18 -3.14 13.57
CA GLY A 12 16.37 -4.28 14.45
C GLY A 12 15.07 -4.81 15.04
N PRO A 13 15.06 -6.07 15.55
CA PRO A 13 13.87 -6.69 16.11
C PRO A 13 13.32 -5.98 17.35
N ASP A 14 14.22 -5.36 18.13
CA ASP A 14 13.89 -4.66 19.38
C ASP A 14 13.74 -3.13 19.17
N ASP A 15 13.95 -2.64 17.95
CA ASP A 15 13.78 -1.23 17.65
C ASP A 15 12.29 -0.86 17.72
N PRO A 16 11.93 0.21 18.46
CA PRO A 16 10.55 0.65 18.55
C PRO A 16 10.10 1.18 17.19
N VAL A 17 8.91 0.76 16.76
CA VAL A 17 8.27 1.25 15.53
C VAL A 17 7.20 2.27 15.90
N GLY A 18 7.43 3.51 15.49
CA GLY A 18 6.49 4.62 15.65
C GLY A 18 5.46 4.72 14.53
N ASP A 19 4.55 5.67 14.66
CA ASP A 19 3.53 5.95 13.63
C ASP A 19 4.15 6.50 12.33
N GLU A 20 5.17 7.36 12.45
CA GLU A 20 5.91 7.91 11.30
C GLU A 20 6.57 6.79 10.48
N ASP A 21 7.21 5.83 11.14
CA ASP A 21 7.78 4.64 10.50
C ASP A 21 6.73 3.84 9.71
N PHE A 22 5.51 3.73 10.25
CA PHE A 22 4.40 3.09 9.53
C PHE A 22 4.01 3.85 8.28
N ARG A 23 3.87 5.17 8.39
CA ARG A 23 3.46 6.04 7.27
C ARG A 23 4.52 6.04 6.17
N ASP A 24 5.79 6.10 6.53
CA ASP A 24 6.89 6.07 5.57
C ASP A 24 7.00 4.71 4.88
N ALA A 25 7.05 3.62 5.65
CA ALA A 25 7.23 2.28 5.07
C ALA A 25 6.05 1.88 4.16
N LEU A 26 4.80 2.12 4.60
CA LEU A 26 3.63 1.78 3.79
C LEU A 26 3.43 2.77 2.63
N GLY A 27 3.80 4.04 2.82
CA GLY A 27 3.81 5.05 1.75
C GLY A 27 4.75 4.67 0.62
N GLU A 28 5.97 4.22 0.95
CA GLU A 28 6.92 3.77 -0.07
C GLU A 28 6.44 2.53 -0.82
N VAL A 29 5.84 1.55 -0.12
CA VAL A 29 5.22 0.40 -0.79
C VAL A 29 4.13 0.85 -1.76
N ALA A 30 3.24 1.75 -1.34
CA ALA A 30 2.18 2.29 -2.19
C ALA A 30 2.73 3.05 -3.40
N ASN A 31 3.79 3.86 -3.21
CA ASN A 31 4.48 4.57 -4.29
C ASN A 31 5.08 3.60 -5.33
N VAL A 32 5.83 2.59 -4.87
CA VAL A 32 6.49 1.62 -5.77
C VAL A 32 5.46 0.78 -6.51
N VAL A 33 4.46 0.24 -5.82
CA VAL A 33 3.40 -0.56 -6.46
C VAL A 33 2.57 0.29 -7.42
N GLY A 34 2.16 1.48 -7.01
CA GLY A 34 1.40 2.41 -7.84
C GLY A 34 2.17 2.86 -9.08
N GLY A 35 3.45 3.20 -8.94
CA GLY A 35 4.34 3.56 -10.04
C GLY A 35 4.51 2.42 -11.05
N ASN A 36 4.69 1.18 -10.57
CA ASN A 36 4.78 0.00 -11.42
C ASN A 36 3.47 -0.23 -12.20
N VAL A 37 2.31 -0.20 -11.54
CA VAL A 37 1.00 -0.33 -12.22
C VAL A 37 0.83 0.77 -13.26
N LYS A 38 1.12 2.02 -12.91
CA LYS A 38 1.01 3.17 -13.82
C LYS A 38 1.86 2.99 -15.08
N SER A 39 3.10 2.50 -14.94
CA SER A 39 4.00 2.28 -16.08
C SER A 39 3.45 1.29 -17.13
N LEU A 40 2.51 0.44 -16.73
CA LEU A 40 1.85 -0.54 -17.59
C LEU A 40 0.52 -0.05 -18.16
N VAL A 41 0.01 1.12 -17.74
CA VAL A 41 -1.29 1.65 -18.14
C VAL A 41 -1.11 2.98 -18.89
N PRO A 42 -1.13 2.97 -20.25
CA PRO A 42 -0.77 4.11 -21.10
C PRO A 42 -1.58 5.40 -20.89
N GLU A 43 -2.75 5.32 -20.25
CA GLU A 43 -3.66 6.47 -20.01
C GLU A 43 -4.06 6.62 -18.53
N SER A 44 -3.32 5.98 -17.63
CA SER A 44 -3.52 6.21 -16.20
C SER A 44 -3.09 7.64 -15.87
N GLY A 45 -3.97 8.40 -15.23
CA GLY A 45 -3.73 9.81 -14.91
C GLY A 45 -2.48 10.08 -14.05
N ARG A 46 -2.43 11.24 -13.38
CA ARG A 46 -1.32 11.51 -12.45
C ARG A 46 -1.46 10.63 -11.21
N LEU A 47 -0.36 9.97 -10.81
CA LEU A 47 -0.27 9.37 -9.49
C LEU A 47 -0.26 10.50 -8.47
N THR A 48 -1.06 10.36 -7.41
CA THR A 48 -1.06 11.26 -6.26
C THR A 48 -0.10 10.74 -5.19
N LEU A 49 0.12 11.54 -4.15
CA LEU A 49 0.81 11.05 -2.96
C LEU A 49 -0.02 9.95 -2.29
N PRO A 50 0.63 8.90 -1.74
CA PRO A 50 -0.05 7.89 -0.95
C PRO A 50 -0.65 8.48 0.32
N GLU A 51 -1.79 7.92 0.72
CA GLU A 51 -2.38 8.14 2.03
C GLU A 51 -2.27 6.83 2.83
N VAL A 52 -1.78 6.94 4.07
CA VAL A 52 -1.69 5.82 5.01
C VAL A 52 -2.63 6.11 6.17
N THR A 53 -3.58 5.21 6.37
CA THR A 53 -4.60 5.27 7.42
C THR A 53 -4.90 3.88 7.97
N HIS A 54 -5.40 3.82 9.20
CA HIS A 54 -5.92 2.60 9.80
C HIS A 54 -7.34 2.27 9.33
N GLU A 55 -8.02 3.24 8.71
CA GLU A 55 -9.37 3.08 8.19
C GLU A 55 -9.33 2.52 6.77
N ARG A 56 -10.28 1.63 6.47
CA ARG A 56 -10.45 1.15 5.09
C ARG A 56 -11.10 2.27 4.26
N PRO A 57 -10.60 2.58 3.06
CA PRO A 57 -11.26 3.54 2.18
C PRO A 57 -12.71 3.13 1.89
N SER A 58 -13.62 4.11 1.79
CA SER A 58 -14.96 3.83 1.29
C SER A 58 -14.88 3.27 -0.13
N SER A 59 -15.71 2.27 -0.40
CA SER A 59 -15.83 1.64 -1.73
C SER A 59 -17.16 1.97 -2.40
N ASP A 60 -17.93 2.91 -1.83
CA ASP A 60 -19.23 3.31 -2.38
C ASP A 60 -19.07 3.88 -3.78
N GLY A 61 -19.81 3.33 -4.74
CA GLY A 61 -19.73 3.71 -6.15
C GLY A 61 -18.45 3.30 -6.87
N CYS A 62 -17.50 2.66 -6.18
CA CYS A 62 -16.28 2.12 -6.78
C CYS A 62 -16.48 0.68 -7.26
N SER A 63 -15.72 0.25 -8.26
CA SER A 63 -15.69 -1.14 -8.72
C SER A 63 -14.32 -1.77 -8.51
N LEU A 64 -14.29 -2.98 -7.93
CA LEU A 64 -13.06 -3.73 -7.74
C LEU A 64 -12.62 -4.31 -9.09
N LEU A 65 -11.45 -3.89 -9.58
CA LEU A 65 -10.87 -4.40 -10.81
C LEU A 65 -10.02 -5.65 -10.56
N HIS A 66 -9.25 -5.65 -9.48
CA HIS A 66 -8.35 -6.74 -9.14
C HIS A 66 -8.04 -6.77 -7.64
N GLU A 67 -7.86 -7.97 -7.10
CA GLU A 67 -7.38 -8.20 -5.74
C GLU A 67 -6.33 -9.31 -5.75
N LEU A 68 -5.24 -9.06 -5.03
CA LEU A 68 -4.14 -9.99 -4.85
C LEU A 68 -3.86 -10.15 -3.36
N ALA A 69 -4.10 -11.35 -2.84
CA ALA A 69 -3.74 -11.75 -1.50
C ALA A 69 -2.34 -12.39 -1.48
N LEU A 70 -1.46 -11.83 -0.67
CA LEU A 70 -0.07 -12.25 -0.50
C LEU A 70 0.16 -12.69 0.94
N SER A 71 1.08 -13.64 1.13
CA SER A 71 1.57 -14.01 2.45
C SER A 71 3.03 -13.61 2.58
N TRP A 72 3.33 -12.76 3.55
CA TRP A 72 4.70 -12.36 3.88
C TRP A 72 5.01 -12.77 5.31
N ARG A 73 5.93 -13.74 5.46
CA ARG A 73 6.31 -14.32 6.76
C ARG A 73 5.08 -14.76 7.60
N GLY A 74 4.07 -15.33 6.93
CA GLY A 74 2.83 -15.77 7.57
C GLY A 74 1.81 -14.66 7.87
N ARG A 75 2.09 -13.40 7.54
CA ARG A 75 1.15 -12.29 7.65
C ARG A 75 0.53 -11.97 6.28
N ALA A 76 -0.79 -11.80 6.25
CA ALA A 76 -1.50 -11.45 5.04
C ALA A 76 -1.24 -9.99 4.63
N ILE A 77 -1.00 -9.78 3.34
CA ILE A 77 -0.98 -8.47 2.69
C ILE A 77 -1.96 -8.56 1.53
N VAL A 78 -2.91 -7.62 1.46
CA VAL A 78 -3.88 -7.57 0.36
C VAL A 78 -3.61 -6.29 -0.43
N ILE A 79 -3.44 -6.44 -1.74
CA ILE A 79 -3.34 -5.33 -2.69
C ILE A 79 -4.58 -5.39 -3.57
N SER A 80 -5.30 -4.29 -3.66
CA SER A 80 -6.52 -4.19 -4.48
C SER A 80 -6.47 -2.97 -5.36
N LEU A 81 -6.87 -3.13 -6.63
CA LEU A 81 -7.03 -2.06 -7.58
C LEU A 81 -8.53 -1.78 -7.78
N TRP A 82 -8.91 -0.53 -7.61
CA TRP A 82 -10.29 -0.07 -7.71
C TRP A 82 -10.42 0.97 -8.83
N GLN A 83 -11.53 0.92 -9.54
CA GLN A 83 -11.98 2.00 -10.40
C GLN A 83 -12.95 2.88 -9.62
N LEU A 84 -12.60 4.16 -9.51
CA LEU A 84 -13.45 5.18 -8.91
C LEU A 84 -14.64 5.48 -9.84
N PRO A 85 -15.77 5.97 -9.30
CA PRO A 85 -16.86 6.48 -10.12
C PRO A 85 -16.34 7.60 -11.04
N GLY A 86 -16.78 7.56 -12.31
CA GLY A 86 -16.46 8.57 -13.32
C GLY A 86 -17.22 9.87 -13.15
#